data_AF-A0A6Y5KVB2-F1
#
_entry.id   AF-A0A6Y5KVB2-F1
#
_cell.length_a   1.000
_cell.length_b   1.000
_cell.length_c   1.000
_cell.angle_alpha   90.00
_cell.angle_beta   90.00
_cell.angle_gamma   90.00
#
_symmetry.space_group_name_H-M   'P 1'
#
loop_
_entity.id
_entity.type
_entity.pdbx_description
1 polymer ?
#
loop_
_entity_poly.entity_id
_entity_poly.type
_entity_poly.pdbx_seq_one_letter_code
_entity_poly.pdbx_strand_id
1 'polypeptide(L)'
;DITSQTKVNVSFAGVGDADDATLVSVNTEAGAATGVGIGIYDNANKLVEMNTGKSTTTLAAGQTVLYYTANYVATKDTVTTGYGNAEVDFNLSYE
;
A
#
# COMPACT_ATOMS: atom_id res chain seq x y z
N ASP A 1 -4.07 18.67 16.49
CA ASP A 1 -4.87 18.85 17.72
C ASP A 1 -6.02 17.86 17.65
N ILE A 2 -6.05 16.85 18.52
CA ILE A 2 -7.11 15.82 18.51
C ILE A 2 -8.47 16.37 18.97
N THR A 3 -8.52 17.61 19.44
CA THR A 3 -9.77 18.29 19.80
C THR A 3 -10.49 18.87 18.58
N SER A 4 -9.82 18.99 17.42
CA SER A 4 -10.41 19.48 16.16
C SER A 4 -10.24 18.54 14.97
N GLN A 5 -9.20 17.69 14.96
CA GLN A 5 -8.99 16.66 13.93
C GLN A 5 -8.85 15.30 14.59
N THR A 6 -9.89 14.47 14.45
CA THR A 6 -10.05 13.23 15.22
C THR A 6 -9.67 11.99 14.43
N LYS A 7 -9.36 12.15 13.14
CA LYS A 7 -8.99 11.04 12.27
C LYS A 7 -7.79 11.39 11.41
N VAL A 8 -7.12 10.35 10.95
CA VAL A 8 -6.13 10.43 9.89
C VAL A 8 -6.56 9.54 8.73
N ASN A 9 -6.34 10.02 7.52
CA ASN A 9 -6.46 9.28 6.29
C ASN A 9 -5.04 9.00 5.79
N VAL A 10 -4.73 7.72 5.60
CA VAL A 10 -3.47 7.25 5.01
C VAL A 10 -3.75 6.76 3.60
N SER A 11 -2.94 7.20 2.64
CA SER A 11 -2.90 6.66 1.29
C SER A 11 -1.47 6.33 0.88
N PHE A 12 -1.34 5.44 -0.10
CA PHE A 12 -0.05 5.06 -0.67
C PHE A 12 -0.02 5.53 -2.12
N ALA A 13 1.08 6.15 -2.52
CA ALA A 13 1.32 6.55 -3.90
C ALA A 13 2.61 5.92 -4.43
N GLY A 14 2.65 5.68 -5.73
CA GLY A 14 3.77 5.00 -6.36
C GLY A 14 3.41 4.48 -7.75
N VAL A 15 4.30 3.66 -8.29
CA VAL A 15 4.07 2.99 -9.57
C VAL A 15 3.16 1.79 -9.33
N GLY A 16 1.96 1.83 -9.91
CA GLY A 16 1.04 0.70 -9.89
C GLY A 16 1.52 -0.45 -10.76
N ASP A 17 1.19 -1.69 -10.40
CA ASP A 17 1.46 -2.84 -11.25
C ASP A 17 0.75 -2.70 -12.62
N ALA A 18 1.39 -3.22 -13.67
CA ALA A 18 0.91 -3.05 -15.04
C ALA A 18 -0.35 -3.87 -15.35
N ASP A 19 -0.55 -4.99 -14.65
CA ASP A 19 -1.69 -5.88 -14.83
C ASP A 19 -2.81 -5.56 -13.81
N ASP A 20 -2.45 -5.11 -12.60
CA ASP A 20 -3.39 -4.61 -11.58
C ASP A 20 -2.89 -3.31 -10.92
N ALA A 21 -3.40 -2.17 -11.41
CA ALA A 21 -2.98 -0.85 -10.93
C ALA A 21 -3.37 -0.56 -9.47
N THR A 22 -4.16 -1.41 -8.80
CA THR A 22 -4.45 -1.29 -7.36
C THR A 22 -3.28 -1.78 -6.48
N LEU A 23 -2.33 -2.51 -7.06
CA LEU A 23 -1.15 -3.06 -6.40
C LEU A 23 0.09 -2.21 -6.71
N VAL A 24 1.13 -2.34 -5.88
CA VAL A 24 2.45 -1.77 -6.14
C VAL A 24 3.16 -2.62 -7.20
N SER A 25 3.78 -1.98 -8.18
CA SER A 25 4.70 -2.66 -9.09
C SER A 25 5.94 -3.13 -8.33
N VAL A 26 6.32 -4.39 -8.51
CA VAL A 26 7.70 -4.81 -8.20
C VAL A 26 8.63 -4.13 -9.20
N ASN A 27 9.76 -3.61 -8.71
CA ASN A 27 10.61 -2.62 -9.38
C ASN A 27 10.90 -2.94 -10.85
N THR A 28 11.12 -1.91 -11.67
CA THR A 28 11.35 -2.08 -13.11
C THR A 28 12.82 -2.34 -13.47
N GLU A 29 13.64 -2.70 -12.49
CA GLU A 29 15.05 -2.98 -12.69
C GLU A 29 15.27 -4.31 -13.42
N ALA A 30 16.40 -4.43 -14.11
CA ALA A 30 16.76 -5.67 -14.79
C ALA A 30 16.84 -6.83 -13.77
N GLY A 31 16.07 -7.89 -14.01
CA GLY A 31 16.00 -9.07 -13.14
C GLY A 31 14.83 -9.07 -12.14
N ALA A 32 13.90 -8.13 -12.24
CA ALA A 32 12.66 -8.16 -11.49
C ALA A 32 11.77 -9.37 -11.82
N ALA A 33 11.00 -9.81 -10.83
CA ALA A 33 9.97 -10.83 -11.01
C ALA A 33 8.84 -10.30 -11.91
N THR A 34 8.15 -11.19 -12.61
CA THR A 34 6.97 -10.82 -13.43
C THR A 34 5.73 -11.60 -13.00
N GLY A 35 4.55 -11.04 -13.26
CA GLY A 35 3.27 -11.64 -12.89
C GLY A 35 2.93 -11.52 -11.40
N VAL A 36 3.59 -10.61 -10.69
CA VAL A 36 3.40 -10.39 -9.26
C VAL A 36 3.49 -8.89 -8.95
N GLY A 37 2.56 -8.39 -8.14
CA GLY A 37 2.60 -7.07 -7.51
C GLY A 37 2.64 -7.19 -5.99
N ILE A 38 2.68 -6.06 -5.29
CA ILE A 38 2.59 -6.02 -3.82
C ILE A 38 1.30 -5.31 -3.42
N GLY A 39 0.43 -5.98 -2.68
CA GLY A 39 -0.74 -5.38 -2.05
C GLY A 39 -0.40 -4.80 -0.68
N ILE A 40 -0.89 -3.59 -0.39
CA ILE A 40 -0.79 -2.97 0.93
C ILE A 40 -2.14 -3.04 1.61
N TYR A 41 -2.19 -3.65 2.80
CA TYR A 41 -3.42 -3.93 3.53
C TYR A 41 -3.43 -3.18 4.85
N ASP A 42 -4.58 -2.63 5.22
CA ASP A 42 -4.80 -2.02 6.53
C ASP A 42 -4.94 -3.06 7.66
N ASN A 43 -5.12 -2.58 8.89
CA ASN A 43 -5.27 -3.44 10.07
C ASN A 43 -6.54 -4.32 10.04
N ALA A 44 -7.52 -4.02 9.19
CA ALA A 44 -8.70 -4.85 8.95
C ALA A 44 -8.48 -5.86 7.81
N ASN A 45 -7.24 -5.99 7.33
CA ASN A 45 -6.85 -6.80 6.18
C ASN A 45 -7.58 -6.39 4.89
N LYS A 46 -7.91 -5.09 4.76
CA LYS A 46 -8.50 -4.53 3.55
C LYS A 46 -7.42 -3.88 2.70
N LEU A 47 -7.44 -4.14 1.40
CA LEU A 47 -6.54 -3.51 0.44
C LEU A 47 -6.72 -1.99 0.47
N VAL A 48 -5.62 -1.26 0.61
CA VAL A 48 -5.52 0.17 0.36
C VAL A 48 -5.01 0.32 -1.06
N GLU A 49 -5.91 0.51 -2.01
CA GLU A 49 -5.57 0.61 -3.43
C GLU A 49 -4.51 1.69 -3.68
N MET A 50 -3.49 1.34 -4.45
CA MET A 50 -2.42 2.25 -4.85
C MET A 50 -2.98 3.48 -5.57
N ASN A 51 -2.50 4.68 -5.23
CA ASN A 51 -2.86 5.98 -5.82
C ASN A 51 -4.33 6.44 -5.64
N THR A 52 -5.29 5.54 -5.40
CA THR A 52 -6.74 5.85 -5.35
C THR A 52 -7.37 5.57 -3.98
N GLY A 53 -6.79 4.64 -3.22
CA GLY A 53 -7.32 4.16 -1.95
C GLY A 53 -6.89 5.01 -0.75
N LYS A 54 -7.63 4.86 0.35
CA LYS A 54 -7.23 5.36 1.66
C LYS A 54 -7.74 4.48 2.79
N SER A 55 -6.97 4.44 3.88
CA SER A 55 -7.33 3.85 5.16
C SER A 55 -7.56 4.95 6.19
N THR A 56 -8.69 4.93 6.88
CA THR A 56 -9.02 5.92 7.91
C THR A 56 -8.84 5.34 9.30
N THR A 57 -8.11 6.03 10.17
CA THR A 57 -7.94 5.65 11.58
C THR A 57 -8.36 6.79 12.49
N THR A 58 -9.19 6.49 13.50
CA THR A 58 -9.50 7.45 14.56
C THR A 58 -8.32 7.60 15.50
N LEU A 59 -7.92 8.84 15.78
CA LEU A 59 -6.87 9.17 16.72
C LEU A 59 -7.37 9.01 18.14
N ALA A 60 -6.54 8.38 18.98
CA ALA A 60 -6.75 8.33 20.43
C ALA A 60 -5.80 9.32 21.13
N ALA A 61 -6.17 9.73 22.36
CA ALA A 61 -5.26 10.49 23.21
C ALA A 61 -4.00 9.66 23.50
N GLY A 62 -2.82 10.28 23.32
CA GLY A 62 -1.53 9.60 23.43
C GLY A 62 -1.03 9.08 22.08
N GLN A 63 -0.48 7.86 22.07
CA GLN A 63 0.09 7.25 20.87
C GLN A 63 -0.97 6.48 20.08
N THR A 64 -1.06 6.75 18.77
CA THR A 64 -1.81 5.92 17.82
C THR A 64 -0.79 5.23 16.90
N VAL A 65 -0.86 3.90 16.80
CA VAL A 65 -0.01 3.10 15.90
C VAL A 65 -0.84 2.72 14.68
N LEU A 66 -0.28 2.90 13.49
CA LEU A 66 -0.92 2.57 12.22
C LEU A 66 -0.30 1.28 11.69
N TYR A 67 -1.10 0.21 11.62
CA TYR A 67 -0.64 -1.10 11.16
C TYR A 67 -0.99 -1.31 9.69
N TYR A 68 0.03 -1.66 8.90
CA TYR A 68 -0.10 -2.05 7.51
C TYR A 68 0.72 -3.31 7.23
N THR A 69 0.23 -4.13 6.30
CA THR A 69 0.92 -5.33 5.84
C THR A 69 1.15 -5.25 4.34
N ALA A 70 2.32 -5.71 3.88
CA ALA A 70 2.63 -5.85 2.46
C ALA A 70 2.67 -7.34 2.10
N ASN A 71 1.94 -7.74 1.06
CA ASN A 71 1.91 -9.13 0.57
C ASN A 71 2.17 -9.17 -0.95
N TYR A 72 2.94 -10.15 -1.41
CA TYR A 72 3.01 -10.46 -2.84
C TYR A 72 1.67 -11.04 -3.32
N VAL A 73 1.16 -10.53 -4.44
CA VAL A 73 -0.10 -10.93 -5.05
C VAL A 73 0.17 -11.27 -6.52
N ALA A 74 -0.22 -12.48 -6.95
CA ALA A 74 -0.09 -12.86 -8.35
C ALA A 74 -1.05 -12.02 -9.21
N THR A 75 -0.54 -11.43 -10.27
CA THR A 75 -1.30 -10.64 -11.25
C THR A 75 -1.46 -11.38 -12.58
N LYS A 76 -0.72 -12.49 -12.76
CA LYS A 76 -0.81 -13.41 -13.90
C LYS A 76 -0.79 -14.86 -13.43
N ASP A 77 -1.26 -15.77 -14.29
CA ASP A 77 -1.21 -17.22 -14.04
C ASP A 77 0.24 -17.74 -13.90
N THR A 78 1.19 -17.12 -14.61
CA THR A 78 2.61 -17.47 -14.56
C THR A 78 3.38 -16.36 -13.86
N VAL A 79 4.00 -16.70 -12.74
CA VAL A 79 4.95 -15.85 -12.01
C VAL A 79 6.37 -16.29 -12.35
N THR A 80 7.24 -15.35 -12.71
CA THR A 80 8.66 -15.64 -12.95
C THR A 80 9.53 -15.19 -11.78
N THR A 81 10.63 -15.91 -11.55
CA THR A 81 11.58 -15.58 -10.48
C THR A 81 12.34 -14.30 -10.77
N GLY A 82 12.52 -13.47 -9.76
CA GLY A 82 13.32 -12.25 -9.85
C GLY A 82 13.22 -11.43 -8.56
N TYR A 83 13.74 -10.22 -8.58
CA TYR A 83 13.63 -9.29 -7.46
C TYR A 83 12.18 -8.81 -7.28
N GLY A 84 11.76 -8.67 -6.03
CA GLY A 84 10.45 -8.16 -5.63
C GLY A 84 10.57 -6.86 -4.84
N ASN A 85 11.53 -6.01 -5.17
CA ASN A 85 11.74 -4.73 -4.50
C ASN A 85 10.63 -3.76 -4.89
N ALA A 86 10.22 -2.85 -4.02
CA ALA A 86 9.27 -1.81 -4.37
C ALA A 86 9.47 -0.59 -3.48
N GLU A 87 9.01 0.56 -3.96
CA GLU A 87 9.03 1.83 -3.23
C GLU A 87 7.66 2.50 -3.34
N VAL A 88 7.21 3.09 -2.24
CA VAL A 88 5.93 3.80 -2.15
C VAL A 88 6.07 5.02 -1.26
N ASP A 89 5.32 6.05 -1.60
CA ASP A 89 5.10 7.21 -0.74
C ASP A 89 3.98 6.92 0.25
N PHE A 90 4.27 7.09 1.54
CA PHE A 90 3.28 7.07 2.61
C PHE A 90 2.72 8.50 2.81
N ASN A 91 1.46 8.70 2.45
CA ASN A 91 0.79 9.98 2.59
C ASN A 91 -0.18 9.94 3.77
N LEU A 92 -0.08 10.94 4.65
CA LEU A 92 -0.96 11.09 5.81
C LEU A 92 -1.60 12.47 5.79
N SER A 93 -2.93 12.51 5.87
CA SER A 93 -3.72 13.73 6.02
C SER A 93 -4.64 13.62 7.23
N TYR A 94 -4.89 14.74 7.89
CA TYR A 94 -5.84 14.81 8.99
C TYR A 94 -7.25 15.10 8.45
N GLU A 95 -8.27 14.59 9.16
CA GLU A 95 -9.70 14.86 8.96
C GLU A 95 -10.34 15.41 10.24
#